data_AF-A0A519XW14-F1
#
_entry.id   AF-A0A519XW14-F1
#
_cell.length_a   1.000
_cell.length_b   1.000
_cell.length_c   1.000
_cell.angle_alpha   90.00
_cell.angle_beta   90.00
_cell.angle_gamma   90.00
#
_symmetry.space_group_name_H-M   'P 1'
#
loop_
_entity.id
_entity.type
_entity.pdbx_description
1 polymer ?
#
loop_
_entity_poly.entity_id
_entity_poly.type
_entity_poly.pdbx_seq_one_letter_code
_entity_poly.pdbx_strand_id
1 'polypeptide(L)' 'AALREQAEGRVYVSFVVQADGTIADISVLKGLGYGLDEEAQRVVRQMPAWTPGRQSNHAVAVRFTLPITFKIQ' A
#
# COMPACT_ATOMS: atom_id res chain seq x y z
N ALA A 1 -21.52 -0.28 9.84
CA ALA A 1 -22.07 0.38 8.64
C ALA A 1 -21.42 -0.09 7.33
N ALA A 2 -20.18 -0.59 7.30
CA ALA A 2 -19.51 -1.04 6.06
C ALA A 2 -19.92 -2.43 5.52
N LEU A 3 -20.57 -3.29 6.32
CA LEU A 3 -20.98 -4.65 5.90
C LEU A 3 -22.19 -4.69 4.93
N ARG A 4 -22.81 -3.55 4.61
CA ARG A 4 -24.07 -3.50 3.84
C ARG A 4 -23.95 -3.05 2.40
N GLU A 5 -22.81 -2.51 1.95
CA GLU A 5 -22.72 -1.84 0.63
C GLU A 5 -21.93 -2.59 -0.45
N GLN A 6 -21.62 -3.88 -0.28
CA GLN A 6 -20.96 -4.67 -1.35
C GLN A 6 -19.70 -3.98 -1.93
N ALA A 7 -18.87 -3.36 -1.08
CA ALA A 7 -17.65 -2.68 -1.53
C ALA A 7 -16.54 -3.70 -1.85
N GLU A 8 -16.75 -4.51 -2.88
CA GLU A 8 -15.69 -5.27 -3.53
C GLU A 8 -14.95 -4.35 -4.49
N GLY A 9 -13.62 -4.38 -4.44
CA GLY A 9 -12.86 -3.52 -5.33
C GLY A 9 -11.36 -3.55 -5.07
N ARG A 10 -10.66 -2.66 -5.78
CA ARG A 10 -9.21 -2.51 -5.68
C ARG A 10 -8.86 -1.13 -5.16
N VAL A 11 -8.15 -1.10 -4.03
CA VAL A 11 -7.48 0.09 -3.53
C VAL A 11 -6.05 0.07 -4.02
N TYR A 12 -5.61 1.15 -4.63
CA TYR A 12 -4.22 1.30 -5.07
C TYR A 12 -3.50 2.19 -4.09
N VAL A 13 -2.51 1.63 -3.40
CA VAL A 13 -1.66 2.37 -2.46
C VAL A 13 -0.29 2.53 -3.09
N SER A 14 0.17 3.76 -3.22
CA SER A 14 1.55 4.07 -3.58
C SER A 14 2.35 4.38 -2.32
N PHE A 15 3.57 3.86 -2.26
CA PHE A 15 4.50 4.16 -1.18
C PHE A 15 5.92 4.11 -1.72
N VAL A 16 6.86 4.70 -0.98
CA VAL A 16 8.28 4.69 -1.30
C VAL A 16 8.98 3.69 -0.38
N VAL A 17 9.64 2.71 -0.97
CA VAL A 17 10.58 1.84 -0.24
C VAL A 17 11.93 2.54 -0.28
N GLN A 18 12.42 2.97 0.87
CA GLN A 18 13.73 3.60 1.00
C GLN A 18 14.86 2.58 0.86
N ALA A 19 16.09 3.06 0.70
CA ALA A 19 17.28 2.21 0.54
C ALA A 19 17.61 1.34 1.77
N ASP A 20 17.06 1.67 2.94
CA ASP A 20 17.14 0.89 4.18
C ASP A 20 16.00 -0.15 4.31
N GLY A 21 15.08 -0.19 3.35
CA GLY A 21 13.92 -1.07 3.36
C GLY A 21 12.71 -0.54 4.12
N THR A 22 12.80 0.66 4.70
CA THR A 22 11.66 1.31 5.36
C THR A 22 10.66 1.82 4.33
N ILE A 23 9.38 1.85 4.73
CA ILE A 23 8.30 2.37 3.89
C ILE A 23 8.01 3.80 4.32
N ALA A 24 8.05 4.72 3.36
CA ALA A 24 7.74 6.14 3.52
C ALA A 24 6.72 6.60 2.46
N ASP A 25 6.22 7.84 2.59
CA ASP A 25 5.36 8.51 1.61
C ASP A 25 4.17 7.66 1.12
N ILE A 26 3.46 7.03 2.06
CA ILE A 26 2.28 6.22 1.77
C ILE A 26 1.13 7.14 1.36
N SER A 27 0.59 6.92 0.17
CA SER A 27 -0.51 7.67 -0.43
C SER A 27 -1.47 6.74 -1.15
N VAL A 28 -2.78 6.96 -0.97
CA VAL A 28 -3.81 6.20 -1.67
C VAL A 28 -4.06 6.86 -3.02
N LEU A 29 -3.67 6.19 -4.11
CA LEU A 29 -3.88 6.69 -5.46
C LEU A 29 -5.31 6.52 -5.93
N LYS A 30 -5.94 5.41 -5.55
CA LYS A 30 -7.33 5.11 -5.89
C LYS A 30 -7.95 4.36 -4.73
N GLY A 31 -8.74 5.08 -3.94
CA GLY A 31 -9.52 4.55 -2.84
C GLY A 31 -10.85 3.97 -3.31
N LEU A 32 -11.43 3.13 -2.45
CA LEU A 32 -12.83 2.70 -2.58
C LEU A 32 -13.73 3.51 -1.66
N GLY A 33 -13.17 4.25 -0.71
CA GLY A 33 -13.93 4.92 0.35
C GLY A 33 -14.35 3.95 1.45
N TYR A 34 -15.38 4.33 2.22
CA TYR A 34 -16.00 3.49 3.26
C TYR A 34 -15.07 3.02 4.41
N GLY A 35 -13.96 3.73 4.64
CA GLY A 35 -12.96 3.38 5.64
C GLY A 35 -11.95 2.32 5.20
N LEU A 36 -12.07 1.79 3.97
CA LEU A 36 -11.11 0.83 3.41
C LEU A 36 -9.76 1.49 3.10
N ASP A 37 -9.76 2.80 2.83
CA ASP A 37 -8.55 3.55 2.50
C ASP A 37 -7.65 3.74 3.72
N GLU A 38 -8.24 4.00 4.89
CA GLU A 38 -7.51 4.09 6.17
C GLU A 38 -6.94 2.72 6.56
N GLU A 39 -7.74 1.67 6.38
CA GLU A 39 -7.32 0.31 6.66
C GLU A 39 -6.20 -0.14 5.72
N ALA A 40 -6.29 0.19 4.43
CA ALA A 40 -5.23 -0.06 3.46
C ALA A 40 -3.90 0.64 3.85
N GLN A 41 -3.96 1.90 4.27
CA GLN A 41 -2.78 2.62 4.76
C GLN A 41 -2.22 1.97 6.03
N ARG A 42 -3.07 1.58 6.97
CA ARG A 42 -2.68 0.91 8.22
C ARG A 42 -1.95 -0.40 7.93
N VAL A 43 -2.48 -1.22 7.03
CA VAL A 43 -1.87 -2.49 6.63
C VAL A 43 -0.49 -2.26 6.01
N VAL A 44 -0.36 -1.30 5.09
CA VAL A 44 0.94 -0.97 4.48
C VAL A 44 1.96 -0.48 5.52
N ARG A 45 1.53 0.32 6.52
CA ARG A 45 2.41 0.76 7.63
C ARG A 45 2.86 -0.39 8.55
N GLN A 46 2.08 -1.45 8.65
CA GLN A 46 2.38 -2.62 9.49
C GLN A 46 3.19 -3.69 8.76
N MET A 47 3.46 -3.51 7.46
CA MET A 47 4.30 -4.44 6.72
C MET A 47 5.74 -4.43 7.29
N PRO A 48 6.43 -5.58 7.26
CA PRO A 48 7.84 -5.65 7.63
C PRO A 48 8.69 -4.81 6.67
N ALA A 49 9.96 -4.58 7.00
CA ALA A 49 10.90 -3.92 6.10
C ALA A 49 10.96 -4.64 4.75
N TRP A 50 10.85 -3.88 3.66
CA TRP A 50 10.89 -4.40 2.30
C TRP A 50 12.32 -4.46 1.80
N THR A 51 12.58 -5.35 0.85
CA THR A 51 13.86 -5.33 0.15
C THR A 51 13.92 -4.08 -0.75
N PRO A 52 14.89 -3.17 -0.55
CA PRO A 52 15.03 -1.99 -1.39
C PRO A 52 15.34 -2.37 -2.83
N GLY A 53 14.99 -1.50 -3.77
CA GLY A 53 15.47 -1.65 -5.13
C GLY A 53 16.99 -1.56 -5.19
N ARG A 54 17.59 -2.34 -6.09
CA ARG A 54 19.03 -2.24 -6.36
C ARG A 54 19.24 -1.78 -7.79
N GLN A 55 19.95 -0.68 -7.95
CA GLN A 55 20.39 -0.17 -9.24
C GLN A 55 21.91 -0.10 -9.23
N SER A 56 22.56 -0.75 -10.20
CA SER A 56 24.03 -0.80 -10.29
C SER A 56 24.69 -1.21 -8.96
N ASN A 57 24.14 -2.22 -8.29
CA ASN A 57 24.55 -2.76 -6.99
C ASN A 57 24.31 -1.84 -5.77
N HIS A 58 23.79 -0.62 -5.95
CA HIS A 58 23.48 0.32 -4.89
C HIS A 58 21.99 0.23 -4.51
N ALA A 59 21.70 0.31 -3.21
CA ALA A 59 20.32 0.39 -2.73
C ALA A 59 19.75 1.78 -3.06
N VAL A 60 18.61 1.82 -3.73
CA VAL A 60 17.96 3.06 -4.16
C VAL A 60 16.52 3.09 -3.66
N ALA A 61 16.04 4.29 -3.33
CA ALA A 61 14.65 4.48 -2.97
C ALA A 61 13.76 4.31 -4.20
N VAL A 62 12.72 3.49 -4.09
CA VAL A 62 11.82 3.17 -5.22
C VAL A 62 10.38 3.42 -4.83
N ARG A 63 9.63 4.08 -5.70
CA ARG A 63 8.19 4.20 -5.57
C ARG A 63 7.53 2.92 -6.06
N PHE A 64 6.76 2.28 -5.19
CA PHE A 64 5.96 1.11 -5.50
C PHE A 64 4.47 1.43 -5.43
N THR A 65 3.66 0.72 -6.20
CA THR A 65 2.20 0.82 -6.15
C THR A 65 1.64 -0.58 -5.95
N LEU A 66 1.02 -0.81 -4.81
CA LEU A 66 0.43 -2.09 -4.43
C LEU A 66 -1.09 -2.05 -4.64
N PRO A 67 -1.65 -2.89 -5.52
CA PRO A 67 -3.09 -3.07 -5.62
C PRO A 67 -3.59 -4.03 -4.53
N ILE A 68 -4.32 -3.50 -3.55
CA ILE A 68 -4.99 -4.28 -2.50
C ILE A 68 -6.41 -4.57 -2.98
N THR A 69 -6.73 -5.85 -3.19
CA THR A 69 -8.08 -6.26 -3.59
C THR A 69 -8.86 -6.68 -2.35
N PHE A 70 -9.94 -5.96 -2.06
CA PHE A 70 -10.89 -6.33 -1.02
C PHE A 70 -11.95 -7.23 -1.63
N LYS A 71 -12.10 -8.42 -1.06
CA LYS A 71 -13.16 -9.37 -1.38
C LYS A 71 -13.94 -9.65 -0.12
N ILE A 72 -15.26 -9.67 -0.23
CA ILE A 72 -16.15 -10.09 0.85
C ILE A 72 -16.18 -11.61 0.80
N GLN A 73 -15.91 -12.27 1.93
CA GLN A 73 -16.06 -13.72 2.08
C GLN A 73 -17.45 -14.05 2.62
#